data_AF-A0A3M2CUK0-F1
#
_entry.id   AF-A0A3M2CUK0-F1
#
_cell.length_a   1.000
_cell.length_b   1.000
_cell.length_c   1.000
_cell.angle_alpha   90.00
_cell.angle_beta   90.00
_cell.angle_gamma   90.00
#
_symmetry.space_group_name_H-M   'P 1'
#
loop_
_entity.id
_entity.type
_entity.pdbx_description
1 polymer ?
#
loop_
_entity_poly.entity_id
_entity_poly.type
_entity_poly.pdbx_seq_one_letter_code
_entity_poly.pdbx_strand_id
1 'polypeptide(L)'
;MSPEEARALMRQWTASPSLRGHMEAVAACMGAYARRLAPAEEDRWVVAGLLHDFDYEKHPTPEEHPYTGVAHLESIGVDDEIRAAILGHADYTGVARDTPMARALYAVDELAGFLVACAKVRPTGVEGMKPSSVKKKLKDKSFAAAVNRDDIRRGAEAFGVELDEHIRTCIDAVAEARDRVGV
;
A
#
# COMPACT_ATOMS: atom_id res chain seq x y z
N MET A 1 3.32 1.53 -18.36
CA MET A 1 1.96 1.62 -17.82
C MET A 1 1.85 2.89 -16.99
N SER A 2 0.80 3.69 -17.22
CA SER A 2 0.49 4.90 -16.45
C SER A 2 -0.42 4.60 -15.25
N PRO A 3 -0.52 5.50 -14.26
CA PRO A 3 -1.45 5.35 -13.14
C PRO A 3 -2.93 5.25 -13.56
N GLU A 4 -3.33 5.88 -14.66
CA GLU A 4 -4.70 5.79 -15.17
C GLU A 4 -5.01 4.38 -15.70
N GLU A 5 -4.10 3.81 -16.48
CA GLU A 5 -4.18 2.43 -16.97
C GLU A 5 -4.20 1.43 -15.81
N ALA A 6 -3.33 1.62 -14.81
CA ALA A 6 -3.31 0.78 -13.61
C ALA A 6 -4.63 0.83 -12.84
N ARG A 7 -5.23 2.02 -12.66
CA ARG A 7 -6.55 2.14 -12.02
C ARG A 7 -7.66 1.45 -12.82
N ALA A 8 -7.59 1.50 -14.16
CA ALA A 8 -8.56 0.80 -15.01
C ALA A 8 -8.43 -0.72 -14.83
N LEU A 9 -7.21 -1.25 -14.83
CA LEU A 9 -6.92 -2.66 -14.58
C LEU A 9 -7.38 -3.10 -13.19
N MET A 10 -7.02 -2.34 -12.15
CA MET A 10 -7.48 -2.55 -10.77
C MET A 10 -9.00 -2.67 -10.69
N ARG A 11 -9.75 -1.74 -11.32
CA ARG A 11 -11.22 -1.79 -11.33
C ARG A 11 -11.79 -2.96 -12.10
N GLN A 12 -11.11 -3.44 -13.14
CA GLN A 12 -11.52 -4.62 -13.90
C GLN A 12 -11.34 -5.91 -13.08
N TRP A 13 -10.30 -5.97 -12.25
CA TRP A 13 -9.96 -7.19 -11.51
C TRP A 13 -10.60 -7.29 -10.14
N THR A 14 -10.72 -6.17 -9.44
CA THR A 14 -11.22 -6.09 -8.08
C THR A 14 -12.59 -5.43 -8.10
N ALA A 15 -13.65 -6.08 -7.62
CA ALA A 15 -14.99 -5.47 -7.52
C ALA A 15 -15.19 -4.73 -6.19
N SER A 16 -14.52 -5.20 -5.13
CA SER A 16 -14.62 -4.69 -3.77
C SER A 16 -14.22 -3.21 -3.65
N PRO A 17 -15.15 -2.31 -3.26
CA PRO A 17 -14.81 -0.91 -3.03
C PRO A 17 -13.79 -0.71 -1.91
N SER A 18 -13.82 -1.56 -0.87
CA SER A 18 -12.87 -1.45 0.24
C SER A 18 -11.46 -1.85 -0.17
N LEU A 19 -11.30 -2.87 -1.01
CA LEU A 19 -9.97 -3.30 -1.49
C LEU A 19 -9.41 -2.30 -2.52
N ARG A 20 -10.25 -1.72 -3.37
CA ARG A 20 -9.86 -0.58 -4.22
C ARG A 20 -9.40 0.63 -3.39
N GLY A 21 -10.12 0.96 -2.31
CA GLY A 21 -9.74 2.03 -1.41
C GLY A 21 -8.40 1.77 -0.69
N HIS A 22 -8.12 0.51 -0.34
CA HIS A 22 -6.81 0.07 0.18
C HIS A 22 -5.70 0.33 -0.84
N MET A 23 -5.83 -0.17 -2.07
CA MET A 23 -4.83 0.05 -3.12
C MET A 23 -4.62 1.52 -3.47
N GLU A 24 -5.67 2.36 -3.46
CA GLU A 24 -5.51 3.81 -3.62
C GLU A 24 -4.77 4.47 -2.43
N ALA A 25 -4.97 3.97 -1.21
CA ALA A 25 -4.25 4.47 -0.02
C ALA A 25 -2.77 4.09 -0.08
N VAL A 26 -2.46 2.85 -0.45
CA VAL A 26 -1.09 2.36 -0.68
C VAL A 26 -0.43 3.16 -1.80
N ALA A 27 -1.11 3.35 -2.94
CA ALA A 27 -0.61 4.13 -4.06
C ALA A 27 -0.33 5.60 -3.70
N ALA A 28 -1.17 6.23 -2.88
CA ALA A 28 -0.93 7.59 -2.40
C ALA A 28 0.35 7.67 -1.54
N CYS A 29 0.54 6.71 -0.63
CA CYS A 29 1.74 6.63 0.21
C CYS A 29 2.99 6.36 -0.63
N MET A 30 2.89 5.48 -1.63
CA MET A 30 3.96 5.21 -2.59
C MET A 30 4.36 6.48 -3.35
N GLY A 31 3.41 7.23 -3.89
CA GLY A 31 3.67 8.50 -4.58
C GLY A 31 4.35 9.52 -3.66
N ALA A 32 3.92 9.62 -2.40
CA ALA A 32 4.54 10.53 -1.43
C ALA A 32 6.01 10.21 -1.15
N TYR A 33 6.38 8.93 -1.10
CA TYR A 33 7.79 8.52 -0.99
C TYR A 33 8.56 8.68 -2.29
N ALA A 34 7.95 8.39 -3.44
CA ALA A 34 8.56 8.57 -4.73
C ALA A 34 9.00 10.01 -4.96
N ARG A 35 8.15 11.00 -4.61
CA ARG A 35 8.51 12.43 -4.69
C ARG A 35 9.77 12.81 -3.90
N ARG A 36 10.13 12.05 -2.86
CA ARG A 36 11.33 12.28 -2.05
C ARG A 36 12.54 11.50 -2.56
N LEU A 37 12.32 10.26 -3.03
CA LEU A 37 13.39 9.30 -3.29
C LEU A 37 13.71 9.12 -4.78
N ALA A 38 12.70 9.26 -5.64
CA ALA A 38 12.79 9.03 -7.08
C ALA A 38 11.71 9.87 -7.82
N PRO A 39 11.79 11.22 -7.79
CA PRO A 39 10.71 12.08 -8.28
C PRO A 39 10.41 11.92 -9.78
N ALA A 40 11.38 11.49 -10.58
CA ALA A 40 11.18 11.19 -12.00
C ALA A 40 10.38 9.90 -12.25
N GLU A 41 10.23 9.05 -11.22
CA GLU A 41 9.65 7.72 -11.30
C GLU A 41 8.33 7.61 -10.51
N GLU A 42 7.72 8.74 -10.11
CA GLU A 42 6.52 8.78 -9.26
C GLU A 42 5.38 7.89 -9.80
N ASP A 43 5.11 7.96 -11.09
CA ASP A 43 4.07 7.15 -11.74
C ASP A 43 4.29 5.65 -11.56
N ARG A 44 5.54 5.17 -11.63
CA ARG A 44 5.85 3.74 -11.46
C ARG A 44 5.57 3.27 -10.03
N TRP A 45 5.89 4.10 -9.04
CA TRP A 45 5.61 3.81 -7.64
C TRP A 45 4.11 3.79 -7.35
N VAL A 46 3.36 4.72 -7.93
CA VAL A 46 1.89 4.75 -7.85
C VAL A 46 1.30 3.50 -8.49
N VAL A 47 1.80 3.08 -9.66
CA VAL A 47 1.37 1.83 -10.33
C VAL A 47 1.61 0.60 -9.45
N ALA A 48 2.79 0.48 -8.81
CA ALA A 48 3.07 -0.62 -7.90
C ALA A 48 2.07 -0.67 -6.73
N GLY A 49 1.77 0.49 -6.11
CA GLY A 49 0.77 0.56 -5.03
C GLY A 49 -0.66 0.25 -5.48
N LEU A 50 -1.05 0.67 -6.69
CA LEU A 50 -2.39 0.40 -7.26
C LEU A 50 -2.63 -1.07 -7.60
N LEU A 51 -1.56 -1.82 -7.87
CA LEU A 51 -1.63 -3.17 -8.44
C LEU A 51 -1.04 -4.25 -7.53
N HIS A 52 -0.64 -3.94 -6.30
CA HIS A 52 -0.07 -4.98 -5.42
C HIS A 52 -1.09 -6.08 -5.06
N ASP A 53 -2.37 -5.69 -4.91
CA ASP A 53 -3.47 -6.53 -4.39
C ASP A 53 -4.60 -6.79 -5.40
N PHE A 54 -4.44 -6.37 -6.66
CA PHE A 54 -5.55 -6.39 -7.62
C PHE A 54 -6.07 -7.80 -7.94
N ASP A 55 -5.26 -8.84 -7.74
CA ASP A 55 -5.63 -10.25 -7.89
C ASP A 55 -6.22 -10.87 -6.62
N TYR A 56 -5.99 -10.28 -5.44
CA TYR A 56 -6.30 -10.85 -4.13
C TYR A 56 -7.77 -11.28 -3.97
N GLU A 57 -8.72 -10.48 -4.48
CA GLU A 57 -10.16 -10.80 -4.39
C GLU A 57 -10.53 -12.13 -5.07
N LYS A 58 -9.81 -12.50 -6.14
CA LYS A 58 -10.04 -13.73 -6.91
C LYS A 58 -9.10 -14.86 -6.50
N HIS A 59 -7.93 -14.53 -5.98
CA HIS A 59 -6.80 -15.43 -5.72
C HIS A 59 -6.22 -15.23 -4.32
N PRO A 60 -6.99 -15.39 -3.23
CA PRO A 60 -6.59 -14.93 -1.90
C PRO A 60 -5.57 -15.82 -1.18
N THR A 61 -5.20 -16.98 -1.73
CA THR A 61 -4.32 -17.92 -1.02
C THR A 61 -2.84 -17.56 -1.22
N PRO A 62 -1.96 -17.89 -0.25
CA PRO A 62 -0.52 -17.67 -0.38
C PRO A 62 0.14 -18.41 -1.56
N GLU A 63 -0.52 -19.44 -2.09
CA GLU A 63 -0.06 -20.16 -3.27
C GLU A 63 -0.42 -19.43 -4.57
N GLU A 64 -1.40 -18.52 -4.55
CA GLU A 64 -1.92 -17.85 -5.75
C GLU A 64 -1.58 -16.36 -5.81
N HIS A 65 -1.81 -15.59 -4.74
CA HIS A 65 -1.46 -14.16 -4.69
C HIS A 65 -0.04 -14.00 -4.13
N PRO A 66 0.74 -13.00 -4.59
CA PRO A 66 0.48 -12.12 -5.73
C PRO A 66 0.92 -12.72 -7.09
N TYR A 67 1.23 -14.01 -7.15
CA TYR A 67 1.79 -14.65 -8.34
C TYR A 67 0.87 -14.54 -9.56
N THR A 68 -0.44 -14.69 -9.39
CA THR A 68 -1.41 -14.62 -10.49
C THR A 68 -1.48 -13.22 -11.08
N GLY A 69 -1.54 -12.20 -10.22
CA GLY A 69 -1.46 -10.81 -10.63
C GLY A 69 -0.16 -10.52 -11.36
N VAL A 70 0.98 -10.92 -10.80
CA VAL A 70 2.31 -10.69 -11.39
C VAL A 70 2.48 -11.37 -12.75
N ALA A 71 1.98 -12.60 -12.93
CA ALA A 71 1.99 -13.28 -14.22
C ALA A 71 1.15 -12.54 -15.27
N HIS A 72 0.01 -11.96 -14.86
CA HIS A 72 -0.77 -11.11 -15.76
C HIS A 72 -0.01 -9.83 -16.14
N LEU A 73 0.59 -9.14 -15.15
CA LEU A 73 1.39 -7.92 -15.37
C LEU A 73 2.56 -8.17 -16.34
N GLU A 74 3.20 -9.34 -16.23
CA GLU A 74 4.23 -9.77 -17.17
C GLU A 74 3.69 -9.89 -18.60
N SER A 75 2.54 -10.56 -18.78
CA SER A 75 1.93 -10.78 -20.09
C SER A 75 1.58 -9.49 -20.85
N ILE A 76 1.38 -8.38 -20.13
CA ILE A 76 1.05 -7.06 -20.69
C ILE A 76 2.25 -6.09 -20.67
N GLY A 77 3.45 -6.58 -20.33
CA GLY A 77 4.70 -5.84 -20.44
C GLY A 77 4.96 -4.82 -19.33
N VAL A 78 4.45 -5.05 -18.11
CA VAL A 78 4.83 -4.23 -16.94
C VAL A 78 6.26 -4.57 -16.50
N ASP A 79 7.01 -3.54 -16.12
CA ASP A 79 8.44 -3.67 -15.84
C ASP A 79 8.75 -4.58 -14.64
N ASP A 80 9.91 -5.23 -14.72
CA ASP A 80 10.37 -6.24 -13.78
C ASP A 80 10.52 -5.69 -12.35
N GLU A 81 10.87 -4.42 -12.18
CA GLU A 81 11.05 -3.82 -10.86
C GLU A 81 9.70 -3.60 -10.15
N ILE A 82 8.65 -3.15 -10.87
CA ILE A 82 7.29 -3.10 -10.32
C ILE A 82 6.83 -4.51 -9.95
N ARG A 83 7.01 -5.49 -10.84
CA ARG A 83 6.62 -6.89 -10.60
C ARG A 83 7.36 -7.49 -9.39
N ALA A 84 8.65 -7.22 -9.26
CA ALA A 84 9.46 -7.67 -8.12
C ALA A 84 9.05 -6.96 -6.81
N ALA A 85 8.71 -5.67 -6.84
CA ALA A 85 8.17 -4.97 -5.68
C ALA A 85 6.84 -5.60 -5.23
N ILE A 86 5.95 -5.90 -6.17
CA ILE A 86 4.68 -6.58 -5.89
C ILE A 86 4.94 -7.98 -5.33
N LEU A 87 5.82 -8.81 -5.90
CA LEU A 87 6.15 -10.09 -5.26
C LEU A 87 6.69 -9.90 -3.84
N GLY A 88 7.55 -8.89 -3.65
CA GLY A 88 8.20 -8.59 -2.38
C GLY A 88 7.28 -8.00 -1.31
N HIS A 89 6.03 -7.62 -1.59
CA HIS A 89 5.12 -7.15 -0.54
C HIS A 89 4.61 -8.32 0.33
N ALA A 90 4.56 -9.52 -0.24
CA ALA A 90 4.16 -10.74 0.47
C ALA A 90 5.38 -11.53 0.96
N ASP A 91 5.54 -11.68 2.28
CA ASP A 91 6.71 -12.36 2.86
C ASP A 91 6.88 -13.82 2.41
N TYR A 92 5.78 -14.53 2.14
CA TYR A 92 5.80 -15.93 1.73
C TYR A 92 6.33 -16.14 0.30
N THR A 93 6.52 -15.09 -0.50
CA THR A 93 7.12 -15.23 -1.84
C THR A 93 8.64 -15.47 -1.78
N GLY A 94 9.28 -15.08 -0.68
CA GLY A 94 10.72 -15.13 -0.52
C GLY A 94 11.49 -14.16 -1.43
N VAL A 95 10.80 -13.30 -2.18
CA VAL A 95 11.44 -12.30 -3.05
C VAL A 95 12.03 -11.18 -2.20
N ALA A 96 13.33 -10.91 -2.39
CA ALA A 96 14.05 -9.91 -1.65
C ALA A 96 13.61 -8.48 -2.04
N ARG A 97 13.54 -7.59 -1.04
CA ARG A 97 13.18 -6.17 -1.20
C ARG A 97 14.45 -5.33 -1.38
N ASP A 98 15.13 -5.52 -2.51
CA ASP A 98 16.43 -4.92 -2.76
C ASP A 98 16.35 -3.46 -3.27
N THR A 99 15.22 -3.06 -3.84
CA THR A 99 15.01 -1.70 -4.36
C THR A 99 14.31 -0.79 -3.35
N PRO A 100 14.50 0.55 -3.45
CA PRO A 100 13.74 1.50 -2.65
C PRO A 100 12.22 1.35 -2.82
N MET A 101 11.74 1.06 -4.04
CA MET A 101 10.31 0.85 -4.32
C MET A 101 9.78 -0.38 -3.57
N ALA A 102 10.49 -1.51 -3.60
CA ALA A 102 10.07 -2.74 -2.92
C ALA A 102 10.04 -2.58 -1.39
N ARG A 103 11.04 -1.89 -0.82
CA ARG A 103 11.05 -1.56 0.61
C ARG A 103 9.92 -0.60 0.99
N ALA A 104 9.65 0.40 0.16
CA ALA A 104 8.58 1.35 0.40
C ALA A 104 7.22 0.67 0.35
N LEU A 105 6.95 -0.17 -0.67
CA LEU A 105 5.67 -0.86 -0.83
C LEU A 105 5.34 -1.71 0.40
N TYR A 106 6.29 -2.54 0.83
CA TYR A 106 6.14 -3.34 2.04
C TYR A 106 5.92 -2.49 3.31
N ALA A 107 6.60 -1.34 3.41
CA ALA A 107 6.43 -0.45 4.56
C ALA A 107 5.04 0.21 4.61
N VAL A 108 4.53 0.67 3.46
CA VAL A 108 3.29 1.44 3.42
C VAL A 108 2.03 0.58 3.45
N ASP A 109 2.09 -0.68 3.01
CA ASP A 109 0.92 -1.54 2.76
C ASP A 109 -0.01 -1.67 3.98
N GLU A 110 0.42 -2.41 5.00
CA GLU A 110 -0.35 -2.61 6.25
C GLU A 110 -0.66 -1.29 6.97
N LEU A 111 0.26 -0.32 6.90
CA LEU A 111 0.05 0.98 7.53
C LEU A 111 -1.09 1.76 6.85
N ALA A 112 -1.14 1.79 5.52
CA ALA A 112 -2.18 2.50 4.78
C ALA A 112 -3.56 1.93 5.11
N GLY A 113 -3.72 0.60 5.11
CA GLY A 113 -4.94 -0.08 5.53
C GLY A 113 -5.33 0.27 6.97
N PHE A 114 -4.35 0.33 7.88
CA PHE A 114 -4.57 0.73 9.27
C PHE A 114 -5.05 2.19 9.41
N LEU A 115 -4.47 3.10 8.63
CA LEU A 115 -4.86 4.51 8.61
C LEU A 115 -6.29 4.71 8.09
N VAL A 116 -6.67 3.96 7.05
CA VAL A 116 -8.06 3.93 6.55
C VAL A 116 -9.02 3.45 7.63
N ALA A 117 -8.68 2.38 8.36
CA ALA A 117 -9.48 1.92 9.48
C ALA A 117 -9.60 2.99 10.58
N CYS A 118 -8.50 3.69 10.90
CA CYS A 118 -8.50 4.80 11.84
C CYS A 118 -9.41 5.95 11.38
N ALA A 119 -9.41 6.28 10.10
CA ALA A 119 -10.23 7.35 9.54
C ALA A 119 -11.72 7.00 9.63
N LYS A 120 -12.12 5.78 9.27
CA LYS A 120 -13.52 5.33 9.25
C LYS A 120 -14.24 5.37 10.60
N VAL A 121 -13.51 5.35 11.72
CA VAL A 121 -14.09 5.44 13.07
C VAL A 121 -14.03 6.85 13.66
N ARG A 122 -13.46 7.82 12.95
CA ARG A 122 -13.39 9.22 13.39
C ARG A 122 -14.50 10.04 12.73
N PRO A 123 -15.14 10.97 13.47
CA PRO A 123 -16.15 11.86 12.88
C PRO A 123 -15.57 12.80 11.82
N THR A 124 -14.27 13.09 11.89
CA THR A 124 -13.56 13.96 10.93
C THR A 124 -12.76 13.16 9.89
N GLY A 125 -13.02 11.86 9.73
CA GLY A 125 -12.33 11.02 8.76
C GLY A 125 -10.81 11.02 8.98
N VAL A 126 -10.05 11.31 7.92
CA VAL A 126 -8.59 11.50 7.98
C VAL A 126 -8.16 12.90 8.46
N GLU A 127 -9.05 13.89 8.42
CA GLU A 127 -8.74 15.28 8.76
C GLU A 127 -8.27 15.42 10.22
N GLY A 128 -7.14 16.11 10.42
CA GLY A 128 -6.55 16.35 11.74
C GLY A 128 -6.01 15.10 12.44
N MET A 129 -5.86 13.97 11.74
CA MET A 129 -5.26 12.75 12.30
C MET A 129 -3.79 13.00 12.68
N LYS A 130 -3.36 12.44 13.81
CA LYS A 130 -1.99 12.61 14.32
C LYS A 130 -1.30 11.24 14.53
N PRO A 131 0.02 11.14 14.33
CA PRO A 131 0.78 9.92 14.60
C PRO A 131 0.57 9.39 16.02
N SER A 132 0.47 10.27 17.01
CA SER A 132 0.21 9.87 18.40
C SER A 132 -1.11 9.12 18.59
N SER A 133 -2.19 9.52 17.90
CA SER A 133 -3.46 8.79 17.96
C SER A 133 -3.42 7.45 17.24
N VAL A 134 -2.70 7.38 16.12
CA VAL A 134 -2.48 6.13 15.37
C VAL A 134 -1.65 5.15 16.19
N LYS A 135 -0.53 5.59 16.76
CA LYS A 135 0.29 4.77 17.68
C LYS A 135 -0.49 4.28 18.89
N LYS A 136 -1.40 5.08 19.44
CA LYS A 136 -2.28 4.65 20.52
C LYS A 136 -3.20 3.52 20.04
N LYS A 137 -3.74 3.62 18.82
CA LYS A 137 -4.57 2.58 18.21
C LYS A 137 -3.79 1.32 17.82
N LEU A 138 -2.52 1.42 17.42
CA LEU A 138 -1.68 0.24 17.14
C LEU A 138 -1.54 -0.68 18.36
N LYS A 139 -1.67 -0.15 19.59
CA LYS A 139 -1.64 -0.93 20.84
C LYS A 139 -2.95 -1.67 21.13
N ASP A 140 -4.05 -1.27 20.50
CA ASP A 140 -5.35 -1.89 20.64
C ASP A 140 -5.46 -3.06 19.65
N LYS A 141 -5.14 -4.27 20.12
CA LYS A 141 -5.14 -5.48 19.29
C LYS A 141 -6.53 -5.86 18.74
N SER A 142 -7.61 -5.37 19.36
CA SER A 142 -8.98 -5.65 18.90
C SER A 142 -9.37 -4.76 17.72
N PHE A 143 -8.79 -3.57 17.63
CA PHE A 143 -9.06 -2.62 16.56
C PHE A 143 -8.31 -3.01 15.29
N ALA A 144 -9.03 -3.13 14.17
CA ALA A 144 -8.48 -3.57 12.88
C ALA A 144 -7.63 -4.85 13.03
N ALA A 145 -8.20 -5.88 13.68
CA ALA A 145 -7.48 -7.09 14.09
C ALA A 145 -6.86 -7.89 12.92
N ALA A 146 -7.35 -7.68 11.69
CA ALA A 146 -6.80 -8.29 10.48
C ALA A 146 -5.46 -7.69 10.03
N VAL A 147 -5.16 -6.44 10.41
CA VAL A 147 -3.92 -5.75 10.03
C VAL A 147 -2.78 -6.28 10.90
N ASN A 148 -1.65 -6.62 10.31
CA ASN A 148 -0.48 -7.12 11.02
C ASN A 148 0.38 -5.97 11.59
N ARG A 149 0.44 -5.87 12.92
CA ARG A 149 1.22 -4.83 13.62
C ARG A 149 2.73 -5.03 13.49
N ASP A 150 3.18 -6.28 13.37
CA ASP A 150 4.61 -6.59 13.24
C ASP A 150 5.13 -6.19 11.86
N ASP A 151 4.31 -6.32 10.82
CA ASP A 151 4.67 -5.90 9.46
C ASP A 151 4.80 -4.38 9.37
N ILE A 152 3.93 -3.60 10.02
CA ILE A 152 4.09 -2.14 10.12
C ILE A 152 5.43 -1.77 10.76
N ARG A 153 5.81 -2.45 11.87
CA ARG A 153 7.07 -2.18 12.57
C ARG A 153 8.28 -2.58 11.72
N ARG A 154 8.27 -3.80 11.18
CA ARG A 154 9.34 -4.34 10.35
C ARG A 154 9.52 -3.56 9.06
N GLY A 155 8.40 -3.14 8.45
CA GLY A 155 8.39 -2.35 7.23
C GLY A 155 9.07 -1.01 7.42
N ALA A 156 8.70 -0.25 8.46
CA ALA A 156 9.37 1.01 8.78
C ALA A 156 10.87 0.82 9.08
N GLU A 157 11.23 -0.20 9.87
CA GLU A 157 12.63 -0.54 10.22
C GLU A 157 13.45 -0.90 8.97
N ALA A 158 12.95 -1.81 8.14
CA ALA A 158 13.62 -2.26 6.92
C ALA A 158 13.73 -1.15 5.87
N PHE A 159 12.77 -0.23 5.84
CA PHE A 159 12.80 0.94 4.97
C PHE A 159 13.72 2.06 5.51
N GLY A 160 14.12 2.00 6.78
CA GLY A 160 15.02 2.96 7.41
C GLY A 160 14.35 4.29 7.75
N VAL A 161 13.06 4.27 8.08
CA VAL A 161 12.28 5.46 8.44
C VAL A 161 11.77 5.37 9.88
N GLU A 162 11.85 6.48 10.61
CA GLU A 162 11.24 6.56 11.95
C GLU A 162 9.73 6.40 11.88
N LEU A 163 9.15 5.59 12.77
CA LEU A 163 7.73 5.24 12.71
C LEU A 163 6.81 6.48 12.77
N ASP A 164 7.18 7.51 13.53
CA ASP A 164 6.38 8.75 13.60
C ASP A 164 6.40 9.54 12.29
N GLU A 165 7.55 9.60 11.62
CA GLU A 165 7.68 10.22 10.31
C GLU A 165 6.93 9.42 9.24
N HIS A 166 7.03 8.09 9.32
CA HIS A 166 6.33 7.18 8.41
C HIS A 166 4.81 7.34 8.51
N ILE A 167 4.28 7.28 9.73
CA ILE A 167 2.85 7.51 9.99
C ILE A 167 2.43 8.89 9.53
N ARG A 168 3.23 9.94 9.79
CA ARG A 168 2.91 11.30 9.32
C ARG A 168 2.81 11.36 7.80
N THR A 169 3.82 10.84 7.11
CA THR A 169 3.89 10.84 5.65
C THR A 169 2.69 10.12 5.04
N CYS A 170 2.32 8.95 5.56
CA CYS A 170 1.18 8.19 5.08
C CYS A 170 -0.17 8.86 5.43
N ILE A 171 -0.32 9.51 6.61
CA ILE A 171 -1.52 10.29 6.94
C ILE A 171 -1.73 11.41 5.91
N ASP A 172 -0.68 12.19 5.64
CA ASP A 172 -0.78 13.35 4.76
C ASP A 172 -1.09 12.91 3.32
N ALA A 173 -0.48 11.80 2.85
CA ALA A 173 -0.75 11.20 1.54
C ALA A 173 -2.19 10.68 1.41
N VAL A 174 -2.69 9.95 2.42
CA VAL A 174 -4.07 9.46 2.43
C VAL A 174 -5.07 10.62 2.50
N ALA A 175 -4.75 11.69 3.22
CA ALA A 175 -5.58 12.89 3.28
C ALA A 175 -5.68 13.60 1.93
N GLU A 176 -4.58 13.70 1.18
CA GLU A 176 -4.56 14.26 -0.18
C GLU A 176 -5.40 13.41 -1.16
N ALA A 177 -5.40 12.08 -0.98
CA ALA A 177 -6.12 11.14 -1.83
C ALA A 177 -7.52 10.73 -1.31
N ARG A 178 -8.04 11.41 -0.28
CA ARG A 178 -9.20 10.96 0.51
C ARG A 178 -10.43 10.55 -0.32
N ASP A 179 -10.74 11.28 -1.40
CA ASP A 179 -11.90 11.02 -2.25
C ASP A 179 -11.74 9.69 -3.03
N ARG A 180 -10.51 9.36 -3.45
CA ARG A 180 -10.20 8.08 -4.12
C ARG A 180 -10.13 6.93 -3.13
N VAL A 181 -9.62 7.19 -1.93
CA VAL A 181 -9.49 6.19 -0.84
C VAL A 181 -10.85 5.87 -0.21
N GLY A 182 -11.78 6.83 -0.18
CA GLY A 182 -13.11 6.69 0.44
C GLY A 182 -13.09 6.93 1.95
N VAL A 183 -12.37 7.96 2.42
CA VAL A 183 -12.21 8.33 3.85
C VAL A 183 -12.34 9.82 4.14
#